data_AF-U9U429-F1
#
_entry.id   AF-U9U429-F1
#
_cell.length_a   1.000
_cell.length_b   1.000
_cell.length_c   1.000
_cell.angle_alpha   90.00
_cell.angle_beta   90.00
_cell.angle_gamma   90.00
#
_symmetry.space_group_name_H-M   'P 1'
#
loop_
_entity.id
_entity.type
_entity.pdbx_description
1 polymer ?
#
loop_
_entity_poly.entity_id
_entity_poly.type
_entity_poly.pdbx_seq_one_letter_code
_entity_poly.pdbx_strand_id
1 'polypeptide(L)'
;MFHASWKPGHGPSNYTHWYGTNELYKVTTYQYQYEPYVIFPKQSIWCDERFVGYGANKAACLFELYLSGVDYWVLPNDFLIHQTHEYLEDARRHERRFNKKLYDHFREELCFRYARNFILNDEWKTEKADNLKNTCNKIRGFSQAIKYFSSMK
;
A
#
# COMPACT_ATOMS: atom_id res chain seq x y z
N MET A 1 20.90 -10.60 2.44
CA MET A 1 20.05 -9.70 3.25
C MET A 1 18.79 -9.38 2.44
N PHE A 2 17.62 -9.90 2.83
CA PHE A 2 16.37 -9.85 2.04
C PHE A 2 15.98 -8.43 1.59
N HIS A 3 16.05 -7.45 2.52
CA HIS A 3 15.70 -6.06 2.22
C HIS A 3 16.69 -5.34 1.29
N ALA A 4 17.95 -5.78 1.23
CA ALA A 4 18.94 -5.21 0.31
C ALA A 4 18.66 -5.62 -1.16
N SER A 5 18.03 -6.77 -1.37
CA SER A 5 17.71 -7.31 -2.70
C SER A 5 16.25 -7.08 -3.12
N TRP A 6 15.33 -6.80 -2.17
CA TRP A 6 13.91 -6.61 -2.45
C TRP A 6 13.60 -5.14 -2.78
N LYS A 7 13.99 -4.72 -3.99
CA LYS A 7 13.78 -3.36 -4.48
C LYS A 7 12.32 -2.90 -4.44
N PRO A 8 11.28 -3.71 -4.76
CA PRO A 8 9.92 -3.22 -4.69
C PRO A 8 9.53 -2.72 -3.29
N GLY A 9 9.88 -3.47 -2.24
CA GLY A 9 9.46 -3.16 -0.87
C GLY A 9 9.87 -1.78 -0.34
N HIS A 10 10.99 -1.23 -0.84
CA HIS A 10 11.52 0.06 -0.38
C HIS A 10 11.82 1.05 -1.51
N GLY A 11 11.68 0.62 -2.76
CA GLY A 11 12.00 1.41 -3.95
C GLY A 11 11.29 2.76 -4.03
N PRO A 12 9.99 2.85 -3.70
CA PRO A 12 9.28 4.14 -3.65
C PRO A 12 9.87 5.17 -2.68
N SER A 13 10.63 4.74 -1.65
CA SER A 13 11.36 5.67 -0.79
C SER A 13 12.51 6.38 -1.52
N ASN A 14 12.96 5.88 -2.67
CA ASN A 14 14.07 6.46 -3.45
C ASN A 14 15.35 6.69 -2.63
N TYR A 15 16.05 5.60 -2.29
CA TYR A 15 17.26 5.62 -1.46
C TYR A 15 18.34 6.60 -1.97
N THR A 16 18.56 6.69 -3.29
CA THR A 16 19.56 7.59 -3.85
C THR A 16 19.24 9.06 -3.56
N HIS A 17 17.95 9.42 -3.59
CA HIS A 17 17.51 10.76 -3.21
C HIS A 17 17.61 10.96 -1.69
N TRP A 18 17.10 10.00 -0.90
CA TRP A 18 17.18 10.00 0.56
C TRP A 18 18.62 10.25 1.08
N TYR A 19 19.59 9.53 0.52
CA TYR A 19 20.99 9.58 0.96
C TYR A 19 21.65 10.95 0.76
N GLY A 20 21.14 11.74 -0.19
CA GLY A 20 21.69 13.06 -0.55
C GLY A 20 20.85 14.24 -0.11
N THR A 21 19.68 14.02 0.51
CA THR A 21 18.75 15.09 0.88
C THR A 21 18.64 15.24 2.39
N ASN A 22 18.51 16.49 2.84
CA ASN A 22 18.13 16.82 4.22
C ASN A 22 16.68 17.30 4.32
N GLU A 23 15.93 17.22 3.22
CA GLU A 23 14.56 17.71 3.13
C GLU A 23 13.56 16.57 3.13
N LEU A 24 12.41 16.79 3.76
CA LEU A 24 11.25 15.92 3.71
C LEU A 24 10.67 15.91 2.28
N TYR A 25 10.38 14.73 1.72
CA TYR A 25 9.82 14.63 0.38
C TYR A 25 8.71 13.59 0.27
N LYS A 26 7.77 13.85 -0.66
CA LYS A 26 6.64 12.97 -0.94
C LYS A 26 7.07 11.79 -1.82
N VAL A 27 6.55 10.61 -1.53
CA VAL A 27 6.64 9.44 -2.41
C VAL A 27 5.77 9.68 -3.65
N THR A 28 6.39 9.74 -4.83
CA THR A 28 5.70 10.02 -6.11
C THR A 28 5.41 8.78 -6.94
N THR A 29 6.13 7.68 -6.71
CA THR A 29 6.01 6.43 -7.47
C THR A 29 5.58 5.27 -6.56
N TYR A 30 4.38 5.36 -6.00
CA TYR A 30 3.83 4.30 -5.15
C TYR A 30 3.65 2.99 -5.94
N GLN A 31 3.85 1.86 -5.27
CA GLN A 31 3.56 0.53 -5.83
C GLN A 31 3.10 -0.41 -4.71
N TYR A 32 2.31 -1.42 -5.07
CA TYR A 32 1.56 -2.21 -4.08
C TYR A 32 2.43 -3.08 -3.16
N GLN A 33 3.67 -3.42 -3.51
CA GLN A 33 4.54 -4.17 -2.60
C GLN A 33 5.28 -3.26 -1.61
N TYR A 34 5.01 -1.95 -1.60
CA TYR A 34 5.72 -0.98 -0.76
C TYR A 34 5.43 -1.23 0.72
N GLU A 35 6.47 -1.49 1.49
CA GLU A 35 6.39 -1.92 2.89
C GLU A 35 7.38 -1.18 3.82
N PRO A 36 7.45 0.17 3.76
CA PRO A 36 8.33 0.98 4.61
C PRO A 36 7.92 0.88 6.07
N TYR A 37 8.83 1.21 6.98
CA TYR A 37 8.43 1.52 8.35
C TYR A 37 7.86 2.93 8.38
N VAL A 38 6.71 3.09 9.03
CA VAL A 38 5.91 4.32 8.96
C VAL A 38 5.50 4.76 10.35
N ILE A 39 5.32 6.07 10.49
CA ILE A 39 4.66 6.70 11.63
C ILE A 39 3.34 7.23 11.09
N PHE A 40 2.23 6.85 11.71
CA PHE A 40 0.90 7.30 11.29
C PHE A 40 0.00 7.52 12.52
N PRO A 41 -1.09 8.30 12.39
CA PRO A 41 -1.97 8.63 13.51
C PRO A 41 -2.60 7.40 14.16
N LYS A 42 -2.79 7.42 15.48
CA LYS A 42 -3.41 6.32 16.24
C LYS A 42 -4.82 5.97 15.76
N GLN A 43 -5.57 6.95 15.27
CA GLN A 43 -6.93 6.78 14.76
C GLN A 43 -6.98 6.43 13.25
N SER A 44 -5.93 5.81 12.71
CA SER A 44 -5.94 5.30 11.33
C SER A 44 -6.82 4.06 11.18
N ILE A 45 -6.98 3.63 9.93
CA ILE A 45 -7.54 2.29 9.64
C ILE A 45 -6.71 1.19 10.31
N TRP A 46 -7.39 0.10 10.64
CA TRP A 46 -6.76 -1.13 11.12
C TRP A 46 -6.29 -1.97 9.94
N CYS A 47 -5.18 -2.69 10.12
CA CYS A 47 -4.71 -3.63 9.12
C CYS A 47 -5.67 -4.83 9.00
N ASP A 48 -5.85 -5.36 7.79
CA ASP A 48 -6.74 -6.49 7.54
C ASP A 48 -6.22 -7.79 8.19
N GLU A 49 -7.03 -8.37 9.08
CA GLU A 49 -6.65 -9.53 9.90
C GLU A 49 -6.57 -10.86 9.12
N ARG A 50 -7.01 -10.89 7.85
CA ARG A 50 -6.89 -12.10 7.00
C ARG A 50 -5.44 -12.42 6.67
N PHE A 51 -4.52 -11.44 6.74
CA PHE A 51 -3.09 -11.62 6.47
C PHE A 51 -2.35 -12.16 7.69
N VAL A 52 -2.54 -13.44 7.97
CA VAL A 52 -1.87 -14.14 9.08
C VAL A 52 -0.50 -14.69 8.64
N GLY A 53 0.47 -14.62 9.53
CA GLY A 53 1.82 -15.16 9.29
C GLY A 53 2.64 -14.30 8.34
N TYR A 54 3.53 -14.93 7.57
CA TYR A 54 4.51 -14.24 6.75
C TYR A 54 4.01 -13.85 5.35
N GLY A 55 4.34 -12.63 4.94
CA GLY A 55 4.23 -12.15 3.55
C GLY A 55 2.97 -11.30 3.31
N ALA A 56 3.13 -10.23 2.53
CA ALA A 56 2.09 -9.28 2.13
C ALA A 56 1.28 -8.59 3.25
N ASN A 57 1.45 -8.96 4.51
CA ASN A 57 0.76 -8.38 5.67
C ASN A 57 0.95 -6.84 5.76
N LYS A 58 2.20 -6.39 5.78
CA LYS A 58 2.57 -4.98 5.88
C LYS A 58 2.20 -4.22 4.62
N ALA A 59 2.51 -4.77 3.45
CA ALA A 59 2.16 -4.20 2.16
C ALA A 59 0.63 -4.02 2.01
N ALA A 60 -0.17 -5.00 2.42
CA ALA A 60 -1.62 -4.91 2.38
C ALA A 60 -2.16 -3.77 3.25
N CYS A 61 -1.68 -3.65 4.49
CA CYS A 61 -2.09 -2.57 5.37
C CYS A 61 -1.74 -1.18 4.81
N LEU A 62 -0.52 -1.01 4.32
CA LEU A 62 -0.06 0.26 3.75
C LEU A 62 -0.70 0.58 2.41
N PHE A 63 -1.10 -0.44 1.65
CA PHE A 63 -1.88 -0.27 0.42
C PHE A 63 -3.28 0.24 0.69
N GLU A 64 -3.97 -0.31 1.70
CA GLU A 64 -5.27 0.22 2.08
C GLU A 64 -5.18 1.68 2.55
N LEU A 65 -4.17 1.99 3.38
CA LEU A 65 -3.95 3.33 3.88
C LEU A 65 -3.71 4.31 2.71
N TYR A 66 -2.91 3.92 1.72
CA TYR A 66 -2.70 4.71 0.51
C TYR A 66 -3.99 4.99 -0.27
N LEU A 67 -4.80 3.95 -0.51
CA LEU A 67 -6.07 4.07 -1.23
C LEU A 67 -7.11 4.92 -0.48
N SER A 68 -7.00 5.02 0.85
CA SER A 68 -7.85 5.90 1.67
C SER A 68 -7.59 7.40 1.46
N GLY A 69 -6.54 7.75 0.70
CA GLY A 69 -6.13 9.12 0.40
C GLY A 69 -4.93 9.61 1.21
N VAL A 70 -4.27 8.74 1.96
CA VAL A 70 -3.06 9.09 2.70
C VAL A 70 -1.85 9.07 1.77
N ASP A 71 -1.06 10.15 1.85
CA ASP A 71 0.22 10.26 1.17
C ASP A 71 1.37 9.81 2.07
N TYR A 72 2.37 9.16 1.45
CA TYR A 72 3.62 8.83 2.12
C TYR A 72 4.66 9.92 1.90
N TRP A 73 5.33 10.26 2.98
CA TRP A 73 6.46 11.18 3.01
C TRP A 73 7.66 10.47 3.64
N VAL A 74 8.85 10.75 3.11
CA VAL A 74 10.10 10.15 3.58
C VAL A 74 10.85 11.17 4.43
N LEU A 75 11.08 10.82 5.69
CA LEU A 75 11.88 11.64 6.60
C LEU A 75 13.37 11.61 6.19
N PRO A 76 14.04 12.77 6.15
CA PRO A 76 15.48 12.83 5.96
C PRO A 76 16.18 12.39 7.26
N ASN A 77 17.40 11.85 7.17
CA ASN A 77 18.26 11.46 8.30
C ASN A 77 17.77 10.30 9.19
N ASP A 78 16.50 9.89 9.11
CA ASP A 78 15.98 8.72 9.82
C ASP A 78 16.24 7.43 9.03
N PHE A 79 16.77 6.41 9.70
CA PHE A 79 17.03 5.11 9.10
C PHE A 79 16.80 3.96 10.07
N LEU A 80 16.72 2.77 9.51
CA LEU A 80 16.61 1.53 10.26
C LEU A 80 17.71 0.58 9.79
N ILE A 81 18.32 -0.10 10.75
CA ILE A 81 19.28 -1.16 10.48
C ILE A 81 18.55 -2.48 10.64
N HIS A 82 18.44 -3.24 9.56
CA HIS A 82 17.96 -4.61 9.64
C HIS A 82 19.09 -5.52 10.13
N GLN A 83 18.96 -6.02 11.36
CA GLN A 83 19.87 -7.04 11.86
C GLN A 83 19.63 -8.36 11.13
N THR A 84 20.68 -8.91 10.53
CA THR A 84 20.58 -10.22 9.86
C THR A 84 20.34 -11.29 10.91
N HIS A 85 19.31 -12.10 10.69
CA HIS A 85 18.95 -13.24 11.51
C HIS A 85 18.63 -14.43 10.61
N GLU A 86 18.58 -15.64 11.20
CA GLU A 86 18.16 -16.82 10.47
C GLU A 86 16.76 -16.62 9.91
N TYR A 87 16.57 -16.98 8.64
CA TYR A 87 15.30 -16.86 7.98
C TYR A 87 14.79 -18.27 7.66
N LEU A 88 13.77 -18.70 8.41
CA LEU A 88 13.13 -20.01 8.27
C LEU A 88 12.22 -20.03 7.04
N GLU A 89 12.82 -20.10 5.85
CA GLU A 89 12.14 -20.06 4.55
C GLU A 89 11.05 -21.12 4.41
N ASP A 90 11.36 -22.37 4.78
CA ASP A 90 10.46 -23.52 4.59
C ASP A 90 9.22 -23.45 5.47
N ALA A 91 9.38 -23.05 6.74
CA ALA A 91 8.26 -22.88 7.67
C ALA A 91 7.25 -21.82 7.17
N ARG A 92 7.73 -20.82 6.43
CA ARG A 92 6.94 -19.67 5.96
C ARG A 92 6.43 -19.80 4.53
N ARG A 93 6.71 -20.92 3.85
CA ARG A 93 6.38 -21.10 2.42
C ARG A 93 4.87 -21.12 2.18
N HIS A 94 4.12 -21.83 3.02
CA HIS A 94 2.67 -21.93 2.88
C HIS A 94 1.98 -20.60 3.14
N GLU A 95 2.36 -19.90 4.21
CA GLU A 95 1.86 -18.56 4.55
C GLU A 95 2.09 -17.57 3.42
N ARG A 96 3.31 -17.53 2.85
CA ARG A 96 3.62 -16.66 1.70
C ARG A 96 2.76 -16.95 0.49
N ARG A 97 2.58 -18.22 0.16
CA ARG A 97 1.77 -18.62 -1.00
C ARG A 97 0.31 -18.22 -0.80
N PHE A 98 -0.21 -18.45 0.39
CA PHE A 98 -1.57 -18.05 0.76
C PHE A 98 -1.73 -16.54 0.71
N ASN A 99 -0.88 -15.79 1.42
CA ASN A 99 -0.95 -14.34 1.51
C ASN A 99 -0.71 -13.66 0.16
N LYS A 100 0.13 -14.21 -0.72
CA LYS A 100 0.28 -13.69 -2.09
C LYS A 100 -1.04 -13.73 -2.84
N LYS A 101 -1.74 -14.88 -2.83
CA LYS A 101 -3.02 -15.03 -3.50
C LYS A 101 -4.10 -14.16 -2.86
N LEU A 102 -4.15 -14.14 -1.52
CA LEU A 102 -5.04 -13.25 -0.78
C LEU A 102 -4.81 -11.79 -1.19
N TYR A 103 -3.54 -11.37 -1.32
CA TYR A 103 -3.21 -9.99 -1.65
C TYR A 103 -3.64 -9.58 -3.05
N ASP A 104 -3.54 -10.48 -4.03
CA ASP A 104 -4.03 -10.21 -5.38
C ASP A 104 -5.53 -9.88 -5.39
N HIS A 105 -6.34 -10.67 -4.67
CA HIS A 105 -7.78 -10.40 -4.55
C HIS A 105 -8.09 -9.18 -3.69
N PHE A 106 -7.35 -8.99 -2.60
CA PHE A 106 -7.54 -7.88 -1.67
C PHE A 106 -7.37 -6.52 -2.35
N ARG A 107 -6.37 -6.38 -3.24
CA ARG A 107 -6.14 -5.11 -3.95
C ARG A 107 -7.31 -4.72 -4.84
N GLU A 108 -7.90 -5.69 -5.54
CA GLU A 108 -9.09 -5.45 -6.37
C GLU A 108 -10.31 -5.14 -5.50
N GLU A 109 -10.54 -5.91 -4.43
CA GLU A 109 -11.61 -5.69 -3.45
C GLU A 109 -11.59 -4.25 -2.91
N LEU A 110 -10.42 -3.78 -2.45
CA LEU A 110 -10.25 -2.45 -1.91
C LEU A 110 -10.54 -1.35 -2.92
N CYS A 111 -10.08 -1.51 -4.15
CA CYS A 111 -10.33 -0.54 -5.21
C CYS A 111 -11.83 -0.29 -5.40
N PHE A 112 -12.64 -1.34 -5.45
CA PHE A 112 -14.09 -1.19 -5.57
C PHE A 112 -14.74 -0.67 -4.28
N ARG A 113 -14.31 -1.16 -3.11
CA ARG A 113 -14.82 -0.75 -1.80
C ARG A 113 -14.64 0.76 -1.57
N TYR A 114 -13.42 1.26 -1.73
CA TYR A 114 -13.12 2.68 -1.54
C TYR A 114 -13.70 3.56 -2.65
N ALA A 115 -13.72 3.10 -3.91
CA ALA A 115 -14.39 3.84 -4.98
C ALA A 115 -15.86 4.09 -4.66
N ARG A 116 -16.58 3.04 -4.23
CA ARG A 116 -17.97 3.16 -3.80
C ARG A 116 -18.11 4.14 -2.63
N ASN A 117 -17.29 4.01 -1.60
CA ASN A 117 -17.34 4.88 -0.43
C ASN A 117 -17.09 6.36 -0.79
N PHE A 118 -16.07 6.65 -1.59
CA PHE A 118 -15.78 8.01 -2.03
C PHE A 118 -16.92 8.61 -2.87
N ILE A 119 -17.59 7.82 -3.71
CA ILE A 119 -18.74 8.32 -4.49
C ILE A 119 -19.93 8.62 -3.58
N LEU A 120 -20.26 7.71 -2.67
CA LEU A 120 -21.38 7.88 -1.76
C LEU A 120 -21.18 9.09 -0.83
N ASN A 121 -19.95 9.32 -0.39
CA ASN A 121 -19.60 10.41 0.53
C ASN A 121 -19.25 11.75 -0.16
N ASP A 122 -19.45 11.90 -1.48
CA ASP A 122 -19.05 13.09 -2.25
C ASP A 122 -17.54 13.39 -2.32
N GLU A 123 -16.71 12.43 -1.93
CA GLU A 123 -15.25 12.56 -1.91
C GLU A 123 -14.60 12.20 -3.26
N TRP A 124 -15.33 11.58 -4.20
CA TRP A 124 -14.78 11.10 -5.48
C TRP A 124 -14.12 12.20 -6.31
N LYS A 125 -14.65 13.43 -6.29
CA LYS A 125 -14.10 14.56 -7.05
C LYS A 125 -12.96 15.29 -6.33
N THR A 126 -12.69 14.95 -5.07
CA THR A 126 -11.64 15.57 -4.27
C THR A 126 -10.28 14.88 -4.49
N GLU A 127 -9.22 15.55 -4.03
CA GLU A 127 -7.84 15.01 -4.06
C GLU A 127 -7.67 13.73 -3.24
N LYS A 128 -8.52 13.50 -2.23
CA LYS A 128 -8.50 12.30 -1.40
C LYS A 128 -8.66 11.01 -2.22
N ALA A 129 -9.38 11.08 -3.33
CA ALA A 129 -9.60 9.94 -4.21
C ALA A 129 -8.48 9.72 -5.25
N ASP A 130 -7.49 10.60 -5.34
CA ASP A 130 -6.53 10.58 -6.46
C ASP A 130 -5.59 9.38 -6.40
N ASN A 131 -5.11 9.01 -5.21
CA ASN A 131 -4.30 7.80 -5.01
C ASN A 131 -5.03 6.55 -5.52
N LEU A 132 -6.33 6.46 -5.24
CA LEU A 132 -7.19 5.40 -5.72
C LEU A 132 -7.44 5.46 -7.23
N LYS A 133 -7.79 6.63 -7.79
CA LYS A 133 -8.00 6.78 -9.25
C LYS A 133 -6.75 6.37 -10.02
N ASN A 134 -5.57 6.83 -9.58
CA ASN A 134 -4.31 6.56 -10.25
C ASN A 134 -3.90 5.08 -10.17
N THR A 135 -4.23 4.42 -9.06
CA THR A 135 -3.85 3.02 -8.81
C THR A 135 -4.82 2.04 -9.45
N CYS A 136 -6.12 2.30 -9.36
CA CYS A 136 -7.18 1.34 -9.68
C CYS A 136 -7.73 1.49 -11.11
N ASN A 137 -7.44 2.58 -11.84
CA ASN A 137 -7.99 2.83 -13.18
C ASN A 137 -7.70 1.72 -14.21
N LYS A 138 -6.65 0.92 -14.01
CA LYS A 138 -6.27 -0.20 -14.88
C LYS A 138 -7.00 -1.50 -14.56
N ILE A 139 -7.76 -1.56 -13.46
CA ILE A 139 -8.50 -2.76 -13.09
C ILE A 139 -9.64 -2.99 -14.08
N ARG A 140 -9.77 -4.23 -14.55
CA ARG A 140 -10.84 -4.62 -15.48
C ARG A 140 -12.20 -4.38 -14.83
N GLY A 141 -13.09 -3.69 -15.54
CA GLY A 141 -14.44 -3.40 -15.03
C GLY A 141 -14.52 -2.19 -14.10
N PHE A 142 -13.39 -1.55 -13.76
CA PHE A 142 -13.36 -0.43 -12.82
C PHE A 142 -14.22 0.75 -13.30
N SER A 143 -14.02 1.21 -14.53
CA SER A 143 -14.81 2.32 -15.10
C SER A 143 -16.30 2.03 -15.16
N GLN A 144 -16.71 0.78 -15.41
CA GLN A 144 -18.11 0.37 -15.39
C GLN A 144 -18.67 0.42 -13.97
N ALA A 145 -17.91 -0.05 -12.97
CA ALA A 145 -18.30 0.02 -11.58
C ALA A 145 -18.46 1.47 -11.09
N ILE A 146 -17.55 2.38 -11.46
CA ILE A 146 -17.67 3.82 -11.13
C ILE A 146 -19.00 4.41 -11.67
N LYS A 147 -19.36 4.09 -12.92
CA LYS A 147 -20.62 4.55 -13.52
C LYS A 147 -21.82 4.01 -12.73
N TYR A 148 -21.80 2.72 -12.40
CA TYR A 148 -22.85 2.08 -11.61
C TYR A 148 -22.97 2.68 -10.20
N PHE A 149 -21.84 2.90 -9.51
CA PHE A 149 -21.82 3.53 -8.19
C PHE A 149 -22.36 4.95 -8.24
N SER A 150 -22.05 5.70 -9.30
CA SER A 150 -22.55 7.07 -9.49
C SER A 150 -24.05 7.12 -9.76
N SER A 151 -24.64 6.08 -10.39
CA SER A 151 -26.08 6.00 -10.63
C SER A 151 -26.90 5.51 -9.43
N MET A 152 -26.25 4.98 -8.39
CA MET A 152 -26.93 4.60 -7.14
C MET A 152 -27.13 5.78 -6.18
N LYS A 153 -26.58 6.94 -6.52
CA LYS A 153 -26.77 8.19 -5.81
C LYS A 153 -27.93 8.96 -6.41
#